data_AF-L0ADW2-F1
#
_entry.id   AF-L0ADW2-F1
#
_cell.length_a   1.000
_cell.length_b   1.000
_cell.length_c   1.000
_cell.angle_alpha   90.00
_cell.angle_beta   90.00
_cell.angle_gamma   90.00
#
_symmetry.space_group_name_H-M   'P 1'
#
loop_
_entity.id
_entity.type
_entity.pdbx_description
1 polymer ?
#
loop_
_entity_poly.entity_id
_entity_poly.type
_entity_poly.pdbx_seq_one_letter_code
_entity_poly.pdbx_strand_id
1 'polypeptide(L)'
;MALEGTLDATVSTDGIDDSVTFEFTVTNTDSSAAELQFPDAAKAEFVVEDEGREVWRFSDGRMFAQVVSSERLAPDESATYEAEWSDPQPGEFTVAAELRAREMTCEARMSVTVPE
;
A
#
# COMPACT_ATOMS: atom_id res chain seq x y z
N MET A 1 3.21 14.04 -14.95
CA MET A 1 3.40 13.72 -13.52
C MET A 1 3.59 12.22 -13.45
N ALA A 2 4.84 11.80 -13.39
CA ALA A 2 5.22 10.40 -13.22
C ALA A 2 5.46 10.18 -11.73
N LEU A 3 4.49 9.55 -11.06
CA LEU A 3 4.73 8.92 -9.78
C LEU A 3 5.17 7.49 -10.08
N GLU A 4 6.23 7.03 -9.44
CA GLU A 4 6.67 5.64 -9.51
C GLU A 4 6.47 4.98 -8.14
N GLY A 5 5.92 3.77 -8.16
CA GLY A 5 5.59 3.00 -6.97
C GLY A 5 6.53 1.81 -6.82
N THR A 6 7.03 1.59 -5.61
CA THR A 6 7.67 0.33 -5.19
C THR A 6 6.90 -0.25 -4.02
N LEU A 7 6.79 -1.57 -3.98
CA LEU A 7 6.07 -2.28 -2.94
C LEU A 7 6.97 -3.39 -2.39
N ASP A 8 7.13 -3.40 -1.08
CA ASP A 8 7.90 -4.38 -0.33
C ASP A 8 7.01 -5.04 0.72
N ALA A 9 7.34 -6.29 1.09
CA ALA A 9 6.69 -7.05 2.16
C ALA A 9 7.70 -7.62 3.13
N THR A 10 7.36 -7.56 4.41
CA THR A 10 8.04 -8.30 5.48
C THR A 10 7.07 -9.29 6.10
N VAL A 11 7.41 -10.58 6.05
CA VAL A 11 6.64 -11.65 6.70
C VAL A 11 7.23 -11.89 8.09
N SER A 12 6.40 -11.76 9.12
CA SER A 12 6.74 -12.05 10.50
C SER A 12 6.04 -13.34 10.92
N THR A 13 6.82 -14.35 11.27
CA THR A 13 6.32 -15.62 11.81
C THR A 13 6.95 -15.90 13.15
N ASP A 14 6.20 -15.68 14.22
CA ASP A 14 6.60 -15.99 15.59
C ASP A 14 5.76 -17.13 16.21
N GLY A 15 4.79 -17.66 15.44
CA GLY A 15 3.94 -18.79 15.83
C GLY A 15 2.83 -18.42 16.82
N ILE A 16 2.67 -17.12 17.13
CA ILE A 16 1.60 -16.58 17.96
C ILE A 16 0.80 -15.54 17.18
N ASP A 17 1.49 -14.58 16.54
CA ASP A 17 0.88 -13.46 15.82
C ASP A 17 1.53 -13.29 14.42
N ASP A 18 1.32 -14.27 13.55
CA ASP A 18 1.84 -14.21 12.19
C ASP A 18 1.23 -13.02 11.44
N SER A 19 2.05 -12.31 10.67
CA SER A 19 1.64 -11.12 9.95
C SER A 19 2.49 -10.84 8.72
N VAL A 20 1.90 -10.12 7.77
CA VAL A 20 2.64 -9.52 6.65
C VAL A 20 2.50 -8.01 6.72
N THR A 21 3.62 -7.32 6.84
CA THR A 21 3.69 -5.85 6.74
C THR A 21 4.03 -5.46 5.31
N PHE A 22 3.23 -4.56 4.74
CA PHE A 22 3.43 -4.00 3.40
C PHE A 22 3.94 -2.57 3.50
N GLU A 23 4.94 -2.23 2.68
CA GLU A 23 5.49 -0.89 2.56
C GLU A 23 5.37 -0.43 1.09
N PHE A 24 4.45 0.50 0.83
CA PHE A 24 4.26 1.10 -0.49
C PHE A 24 4.93 2.47 -0.56
N THR A 25 6.03 2.56 -1.30
CA THR A 25 6.77 3.81 -1.49
C THR A 25 6.43 4.44 -2.83
N VAL A 26 5.96 5.69 -2.80
CA VAL A 26 5.66 6.51 -3.96
C VAL A 26 6.74 7.57 -4.10
N THR A 27 7.44 7.58 -5.23
CA THR A 27 8.49 8.54 -5.56
C THR A 27 8.02 9.46 -6.67
N ASN A 28 8.23 10.76 -6.51
CA ASN A 28 8.03 11.72 -7.59
C ASN A 28 9.27 11.76 -8.50
N THR A 29 9.18 11.17 -9.69
CA THR A 29 10.29 11.12 -10.65
C THR A 29 10.20 12.23 -11.71
N ASP A 30 9.26 13.15 -11.54
CA ASP A 30 9.13 14.36 -12.36
C ASP A 30 10.05 15.48 -11.83
N SER A 31 10.38 16.42 -12.71
CA SER A 31 11.18 17.61 -12.36
C SER A 31 10.38 18.70 -11.62
N SER A 32 9.07 18.50 -11.47
CA SER A 32 8.15 19.39 -10.79
C SER A 32 7.56 18.73 -9.56
N ALA A 33 7.17 19.51 -8.55
CA ALA A 33 6.59 18.95 -7.33
C ALA A 33 5.17 18.40 -7.58
N ALA A 34 4.87 17.25 -7.01
CA ALA A 34 3.55 16.64 -7.00
C ALA A 34 2.77 17.07 -5.74
N GLU A 35 1.49 17.40 -5.90
CA GLU A 35 0.57 17.72 -4.80
C GLU A 35 -0.48 16.61 -4.66
N LEU A 36 -0.27 15.72 -3.70
CA LEU A 36 -1.18 14.61 -3.41
C LEU A 36 -2.29 15.09 -2.48
N GLN A 37 -3.55 14.97 -2.90
CA GLN A 37 -4.70 15.34 -2.08
C GLN A 37 -5.49 14.10 -1.67
N PHE A 38 -5.61 13.83 -0.38
CA PHE A 38 -6.32 12.66 0.13
C PHE A 38 -7.69 13.07 0.66
N PRO A 39 -8.77 12.33 0.31
CA PRO A 39 -10.12 12.65 0.77
C PRO A 39 -10.38 12.28 2.23
N ASP A 40 -9.62 11.33 2.77
CA ASP A 40 -9.72 10.82 4.14
C ASP A 40 -8.34 10.32 4.63
N ALA A 41 -8.30 9.74 5.83
CA ALA A 41 -7.06 9.24 6.42
C ALA A 41 -6.44 8.01 5.73
N ALA A 42 -7.17 7.30 4.85
CA ALA A 42 -6.63 6.20 4.06
C ALA A 42 -5.88 6.75 2.83
N LYS A 43 -4.57 6.93 2.96
CA LYS A 43 -3.73 7.46 1.89
C LYS A 43 -3.42 6.44 0.79
N ALA A 44 -3.43 5.15 1.11
CA ALA A 44 -3.24 4.05 0.17
C ALA A 44 -4.27 2.93 0.43
N GLU A 45 -4.53 2.12 -0.59
CA GLU A 45 -5.24 0.85 -0.51
C GLU A 45 -4.25 -0.28 -0.74
N PHE A 46 -4.46 -1.40 -0.05
CA PHE A 46 -3.71 -2.64 -0.28
C PHE A 46 -4.71 -3.78 -0.47
N VAL A 47 -4.50 -4.59 -1.49
CA VAL A 47 -5.33 -5.76 -1.79
C VAL A 47 -4.41 -6.96 -1.94
N VAL A 48 -4.78 -8.06 -1.27
CA VAL A 48 -4.10 -9.35 -1.39
C VAL A 48 -5.01 -10.30 -2.15
N GLU A 49 -4.45 -10.95 -3.16
CA GLU A 49 -5.13 -11.89 -4.04
C GLU A 49 -4.47 -13.26 -4.02
N ASP A 50 -5.29 -14.31 -3.98
CA ASP A 50 -4.93 -15.70 -4.20
C ASP A 50 -5.50 -16.14 -5.56
N GLU A 51 -4.63 -16.46 -6.53
CA GLU A 51 -5.01 -16.82 -7.91
C GLU A 51 -6.02 -15.84 -8.55
N GLY A 52 -5.86 -14.54 -8.29
CA GLY A 52 -6.76 -13.48 -8.79
C GLY A 52 -8.08 -13.34 -8.03
N ARG A 53 -8.20 -13.99 -6.87
CA ARG A 53 -9.33 -13.88 -5.95
C ARG A 53 -8.91 -13.05 -4.75
N GLU A 54 -9.57 -11.91 -4.51
CA GLU A 54 -9.33 -11.10 -3.31
C GLU A 54 -9.58 -11.92 -2.04
N VAL A 55 -8.56 -12.00 -1.19
CA VAL A 55 -8.63 -12.65 0.13
C VAL A 55 -8.53 -11.66 1.28
N TRP A 56 -7.96 -10.48 1.02
CA TRP A 56 -7.86 -9.41 2.00
C TRP A 56 -7.78 -8.03 1.34
N ARG A 57 -8.33 -7.03 2.01
CA ARG A 57 -8.28 -5.62 1.60
C ARG A 57 -8.08 -4.75 2.83
N PHE A 58 -7.14 -3.82 2.75
CA PHE A 58 -6.80 -2.94 3.87
C PHE A 58 -8.00 -2.13 4.37
N SER A 59 -8.82 -1.61 3.46
CA SER A 59 -10.00 -0.84 3.84
C SER A 59 -11.17 -1.67 4.38
N ASP A 60 -11.18 -2.99 4.21
CA ASP A 60 -12.32 -3.81 4.63
C ASP A 60 -12.49 -3.83 6.14
N GLY A 61 -13.71 -3.58 6.61
CA GLY A 61 -14.03 -3.47 8.03
C GLY A 61 -13.40 -2.27 8.77
N ARG A 62 -12.59 -1.42 8.11
CA ARG A 62 -11.94 -0.26 8.74
C ARG A 62 -12.73 1.03 8.54
N MET A 63 -12.75 1.87 9.57
CA MET A 63 -13.28 3.23 9.48
C MET A 63 -12.12 4.22 9.44
N PHE A 64 -12.14 5.12 8.46
CA PHE A 64 -11.14 6.17 8.32
C PHE A 64 -11.73 7.53 8.65
N ALA A 65 -10.97 8.34 9.40
CA ALA A 65 -11.36 9.70 9.69
C ALA A 65 -11.51 10.50 8.38
N GLN A 66 -12.63 11.21 8.24
CA GLN A 66 -12.96 12.03 7.07
C GLN A 66 -12.21 13.37 7.11
N VAL A 67 -10.88 13.30 7.10
CA VAL A 67 -9.98 14.45 7.13
C VAL A 67 -9.32 14.58 5.77
N VAL A 68 -9.72 15.60 5.02
CA VAL A 68 -9.04 15.96 3.77
C VAL A 68 -7.65 16.49 4.11
N SER A 69 -6.63 15.95 3.46
CA SER A 69 -5.24 16.34 3.67
C SER A 69 -4.49 16.49 2.36
N SER A 70 -3.39 17.23 2.39
CA SER A 70 -2.50 17.43 1.25
C SER A 70 -1.07 17.08 1.64
N GLU A 71 -0.37 16.40 0.77
CA GLU A 71 1.04 16.04 0.90
C GLU A 71 1.77 16.51 -0.37
N ARG A 72 2.93 17.11 -0.20
CA ARG A 72 3.73 17.61 -1.32
C ARG A 72 4.99 16.75 -1.44
N LEU A 73 5.24 16.21 -2.62
CA LEU A 73 6.49 15.54 -2.96
C LEU A 73 7.28 16.44 -3.91
N ALA A 74 8.44 16.93 -3.47
CA ALA A 74 9.42 17.59 -4.33
C ALA A 74 9.96 16.59 -5.38
N PRO A 75 10.71 17.06 -6.40
CA PRO A 75 11.44 16.18 -7.31
C PRO A 75 12.34 15.21 -6.53
N ASP A 76 12.30 13.93 -6.90
CA ASP A 76 13.03 12.83 -6.27
C ASP A 76 12.64 12.54 -4.80
N GLU A 77 11.60 13.20 -4.27
CA GLU A 77 11.07 12.92 -2.92
C GLU A 77 10.13 11.72 -2.95
N SER A 78 10.17 10.95 -1.87
CA SER A 78 9.34 9.76 -1.68
C SER A 78 8.51 9.86 -0.40
N ALA A 79 7.31 9.27 -0.43
CA ALA A 79 6.50 8.98 0.75
C ALA A 79 6.17 7.48 0.80
N THR A 80 6.20 6.90 1.99
CA THR A 80 5.88 5.50 2.23
C THR A 80 4.57 5.39 3.01
N TYR A 81 3.73 4.46 2.58
CA TYR A 81 2.45 4.12 3.20
C TYR A 81 2.48 2.65 3.58
N GLU A 82 1.93 2.33 4.75
CA GLU A 82 2.07 1.00 5.34
C GLU A 82 0.71 0.36 5.62
N ALA A 83 0.67 -0.96 5.54
CA ALA A 83 -0.46 -1.76 5.98
C ALA A 83 0.00 -3.09 6.57
N GLU A 84 -0.75 -3.61 7.52
CA GLU A 84 -0.52 -4.92 8.13
C GLU A 84 -1.70 -5.84 7.82
N TRP A 85 -1.38 -7.01 7.27
CA TRP A 85 -2.26 -8.15 7.13
C TRP A 85 -1.92 -9.19 8.20
N SER A 86 -2.71 -9.20 9.27
CA SER A 86 -2.54 -10.10 10.42
C SER A 86 -3.24 -11.46 10.19
N ASP A 87 -2.69 -12.52 10.77
CA ASP A 87 -3.17 -13.91 10.68
C ASP A 87 -3.34 -14.42 9.23
N PRO A 88 -2.33 -14.27 8.35
CA PRO A 88 -2.40 -14.78 6.99
C PRO A 88 -2.35 -16.31 6.97
N GLN A 89 -3.08 -16.93 6.04
CA GLN A 89 -2.88 -18.35 5.77
C GLN A 89 -1.55 -18.56 5.01
N PRO A 90 -0.83 -19.68 5.24
CA PRO A 90 0.33 -20.04 4.43
C PRO A 90 -0.04 -20.16 2.94
N GLY A 91 0.84 -19.67 2.06
CA GLY A 91 0.58 -19.67 0.62
C GLY A 91 1.37 -18.62 -0.15
N GLU A 92 1.18 -18.61 -1.47
CA GLU A 92 1.69 -17.57 -2.36
C GLU A 92 0.55 -16.62 -2.72
N PHE A 93 0.80 -15.32 -2.60
CA PHE A 93 -0.20 -14.29 -2.84
C PHE A 93 0.36 -13.20 -3.74
N THR A 94 -0.52 -12.51 -4.45
CA THR A 94 -0.21 -11.27 -5.15
C THR A 94 -0.74 -10.09 -4.33
N VAL A 95 0.09 -9.09 -4.10
CA VAL A 95 -0.27 -7.87 -3.38
C VAL A 95 -0.27 -6.73 -4.38
N ALA A 96 -1.33 -5.92 -4.36
CA ALA A 96 -1.42 -4.67 -5.09
C ALA A 96 -1.61 -3.51 -4.11
N ALA A 97 -0.79 -2.47 -4.25
CA ALA A 97 -0.94 -1.22 -3.53
C ALA A 97 -1.35 -0.11 -4.50
N GLU A 98 -2.29 0.73 -4.09
CA GLU A 98 -2.78 1.86 -4.88
C GLU A 98 -2.80 3.14 -4.04
N LEU A 99 -2.26 4.23 -4.57
CA LEU A 99 -2.34 5.55 -3.98
C LEU A 99 -3.77 6.10 -4.10
N ARG A 100 -4.37 6.53 -2.99
CA ARG A 100 -5.74 7.08 -2.94
C ARG A 100 -5.81 8.61 -3.09
N ALA A 101 -4.79 9.21 -3.68
CA ALA A 101 -4.76 10.63 -3.97
C ALA A 101 -5.78 11.01 -5.05
N ARG A 102 -6.32 12.23 -4.96
CA ARG A 102 -7.16 12.81 -6.01
C ARG A 102 -6.27 13.24 -7.16
N GLU A 103 -6.74 12.97 -8.39
CA GLU A 103 -6.13 13.45 -9.65
C GLU A 103 -4.71 12.92 -9.94
N MET A 104 -4.12 12.15 -9.02
CA MET A 104 -2.84 11.47 -9.19
C MET A 104 -2.99 9.99 -8.82
N THR A 105 -2.43 9.12 -9.66
CA THR A 105 -2.50 7.67 -9.48
C THR A 105 -1.08 7.12 -9.43
N CYS A 106 -0.87 6.16 -8.55
CA CYS A 106 0.34 5.35 -8.50
C CYS A 106 -0.05 3.98 -7.98
N GLU A 107 0.45 2.92 -8.60
CA GLU A 107 0.24 1.55 -8.14
C GLU A 107 1.55 0.77 -8.18
N ALA A 108 1.65 -0.25 -7.35
CA ALA A 108 2.72 -1.23 -7.39
C ALA A 108 2.18 -2.61 -7.03
N ARG A 109 2.81 -3.65 -7.57
CA ARG A 109 2.43 -5.04 -7.32
C ARG A 109 3.65 -5.90 -7.04
N MET A 110 3.48 -6.89 -6.18
CA MET A 110 4.49 -7.90 -5.90
C MET A 110 3.84 -9.23 -5.56
N SER A 111 4.65 -10.29 -5.59
CA SER A 111 4.29 -11.58 -5.02
C SER A 111 4.92 -11.71 -3.63
N VAL A 112 4.18 -12.28 -2.69
CA VAL A 112 4.65 -12.60 -1.34
C VAL A 112 4.32 -14.05 -1.02
N THR A 113 5.23 -14.73 -0.31
CA THR A 113 5.03 -16.10 0.15
C THR A 113 5.00 -16.11 1.67
N VAL A 114 3.90 -16.61 2.23
CA VAL A 114 3.74 -16.85 3.67
C VAL A 114 4.09 -18.32 3.93
N PRO A 115 5.10 -18.61 4.78
CA PRO A 115 5.52 -19.98 5.05
C PRO A 115 4.50 -20.74 5.91
N GLU A 116 4.61 -22.08 5.91
CA GLU A 116 3.84 -22.99 6.79
C GLU A 116 4.27 -22.93 8.26
#